data_AF-A0A371E038-F1
#
_entry.id   AF-A0A371E038-F1
#
_cell.length_a   1.000
_cell.length_b   1.000
_cell.length_c   1.000
_cell.angle_alpha   90.00
_cell.angle_beta   90.00
_cell.angle_gamma   90.00
#
_symmetry.space_group_name_H-M   'P 1'
#
loop_
_entity.id
_entity.type
_entity.pdbx_description
1 polymer ?
#
loop_
_entity_poly.entity_id
_entity_poly.type
_entity_poly.pdbx_seq_one_letter_code
_entity_poly.pdbx_strand_id
1 'polypeptide(L)'
;MVFPIPPSESDLFLHSNFASRHLPRFCMPENSMPKEVAYQNIHDELQLDAIPKLNLASFVTTSMEEECNKLIMESINKNYVDMDEYPATTDLHNRCVNMIARLFHAEIGENETAIGAGTVGSSEAIMLAGLAFKKKWQNKRKAEGKPYDKPNLVTGSNVQVCWEKFARYFEVELREVEVREGYYVMDPVK
;
A
#
# COMPACT_ATOMS: atom_id res chain seq x y z
N MET A 1 -35.94 -51.99 -4.75
CA MET A 1 -36.11 -50.56 -4.41
C MET A 1 -34.76 -50.05 -3.94
N VAL A 2 -34.05 -49.31 -4.78
CA VAL A 2 -32.84 -48.60 -4.38
C VAL A 2 -33.32 -47.24 -3.90
N PHE A 3 -33.25 -46.97 -2.60
CA PHE A 3 -33.54 -45.64 -2.09
C PHE A 3 -32.47 -44.67 -2.61
N PRO A 4 -32.85 -43.48 -3.10
CA PRO A 4 -31.86 -42.50 -3.50
C PRO A 4 -31.00 -42.13 -2.28
N ILE A 5 -29.68 -42.16 -2.47
CA ILE A 5 -28.74 -41.62 -1.50
C ILE A 5 -29.10 -40.14 -1.32
N PRO A 6 -29.29 -39.62 -0.09
CA PRO A 6 -29.54 -38.21 0.11
C PRO A 6 -28.40 -37.40 -0.51
N PRO A 7 -28.70 -36.28 -1.21
CA PRO A 7 -27.67 -35.46 -1.84
C PRO A 7 -26.65 -35.05 -0.77
N SER A 8 -25.36 -35.11 -1.13
CA SER A 8 -24.30 -34.63 -0.25
C SER A 8 -24.47 -33.13 0.00
N GLU A 9 -23.98 -32.59 1.12
CA GLU A 9 -24.01 -31.12 1.35
C GLU A 9 -23.40 -30.33 0.19
N SER A 10 -22.41 -30.91 -0.50
CA SER A 10 -21.81 -30.35 -1.73
C SER A 10 -22.77 -30.25 -2.91
N ASP A 11 -23.72 -31.19 -3.06
CA ASP A 11 -24.70 -31.15 -4.16
C ASP A 11 -25.73 -30.03 -3.98
N LEU A 12 -26.00 -29.61 -2.73
CA LEU A 12 -26.94 -28.51 -2.44
C LEU A 12 -26.45 -27.14 -2.97
N PHE A 13 -25.14 -26.94 -3.12
CA PHE A 13 -24.58 -25.65 -3.54
C PHE A 13 -24.84 -25.33 -5.01
N LEU A 14 -24.51 -26.28 -5.90
CA LEU A 14 -24.71 -26.16 -7.34
C LEU A 14 -26.20 -26.14 -7.73
N HIS A 15 -27.05 -26.77 -6.92
CA HIS A 15 -28.51 -26.80 -7.12
C HIS A 15 -29.27 -25.67 -6.40
N SER A 16 -28.57 -24.78 -5.70
CA SER A 16 -29.19 -23.63 -5.06
C SER A 16 -29.51 -22.52 -6.07
N ASN A 17 -30.60 -21.79 -5.87
CA ASN A 17 -30.94 -20.59 -6.65
C ASN A 17 -29.87 -19.48 -6.54
N PHE A 18 -28.86 -19.63 -5.68
CA PHE A 18 -27.80 -18.65 -5.52
C PHE A 18 -26.70 -18.79 -6.58
N ALA A 19 -26.43 -20.01 -7.08
CA ALA A 19 -25.43 -20.23 -8.13
C ALA A 19 -25.84 -19.58 -9.46
N SER A 20 -27.15 -19.43 -9.71
CA SER A 20 -27.69 -18.73 -10.89
C SER A 20 -27.88 -17.22 -10.71
N ARG A 21 -27.60 -16.67 -9.53
CA ARG A 21 -27.76 -15.23 -9.24
C ARG A 21 -26.39 -14.56 -9.27
N HIS A 22 -26.23 -13.58 -10.16
CA HIS A 22 -25.03 -12.73 -10.18
C HIS A 22 -24.85 -12.00 -8.84
N LEU A 23 -23.59 -11.80 -8.44
CA LEU A 23 -23.29 -11.00 -7.25
C LEU A 23 -23.85 -9.57 -7.43
N PRO A 24 -24.43 -8.97 -6.37
CA PRO A 24 -24.99 -7.63 -6.42
C PRO A 24 -23.94 -6.59 -6.80
N ARG A 25 -24.26 -5.68 -7.73
CA ARG A 25 -23.33 -4.66 -8.23
C ARG A 25 -23.60 -3.25 -7.73
N PHE A 26 -24.85 -2.94 -7.39
CA PHE A 26 -25.30 -1.55 -7.17
C PHE A 26 -25.96 -1.33 -5.81
N CYS A 27 -26.66 -2.33 -5.29
CA CYS A 27 -27.40 -2.23 -4.03
C CYS A 27 -27.05 -3.40 -3.12
N MET A 28 -27.12 -3.15 -1.81
CA MET A 28 -26.99 -4.20 -0.80
C MET A 28 -28.19 -5.16 -0.90
N PRO A 29 -27.99 -6.48 -0.83
CA PRO A 29 -29.08 -7.46 -0.77
C PRO A 29 -29.99 -7.23 0.43
N GLU A 30 -31.29 -7.44 0.24
CA GLU A 30 -32.26 -7.41 1.34
C GLU A 30 -32.13 -8.59 2.30
N ASN A 31 -31.58 -9.71 1.83
CA ASN A 31 -31.50 -10.96 2.58
C ASN A 31 -30.08 -11.50 2.60
N SER A 32 -29.72 -12.15 3.71
CA SER A 32 -28.47 -12.88 3.84
C SER A 32 -28.41 -14.10 2.90
N MET A 33 -27.20 -14.56 2.63
CA MET A 33 -26.93 -15.83 1.96
C MET A 33 -26.04 -16.71 2.85
N PRO A 34 -26.04 -18.04 2.67
CA PRO A 34 -25.11 -18.91 3.39
C PRO A 34 -23.65 -18.52 3.11
N LYS A 35 -22.80 -18.60 4.13
CA LYS A 35 -21.40 -18.11 4.09
C LYS A 35 -20.56 -18.83 3.04
N GLU A 36 -20.82 -20.12 2.83
CA GLU A 36 -20.12 -20.97 1.86
C GLU A 36 -20.49 -20.57 0.43
N VAL A 37 -21.75 -20.20 0.18
CA VAL A 37 -22.20 -19.68 -1.12
C VAL A 37 -21.56 -18.31 -1.40
N ALA A 38 -21.52 -17.43 -0.40
CA ALA A 38 -20.88 -16.12 -0.54
C ALA A 38 -19.39 -16.26 -0.87
N TYR A 39 -18.69 -17.15 -0.15
CA TYR A 39 -17.29 -17.46 -0.40
C TYR A 39 -17.08 -18.00 -1.81
N GLN A 40 -17.83 -19.04 -2.22
CA GLN A 40 -17.64 -19.69 -3.52
C GLN A 40 -17.89 -18.71 -4.68
N ASN A 41 -18.97 -17.92 -4.61
CA ASN A 41 -19.28 -16.95 -5.66
C ASN A 41 -18.17 -15.89 -5.82
N ILE A 42 -17.66 -15.35 -4.71
CA ILE A 42 -16.56 -14.37 -4.74
C ILE A 42 -15.26 -15.04 -5.20
N HIS A 43 -14.97 -16.24 -4.71
CA HIS A 43 -13.78 -16.99 -5.06
C HIS A 43 -13.71 -17.28 -6.56
N ASP A 44 -14.81 -17.75 -7.16
CA ASP A 44 -14.89 -18.07 -8.58
C ASP A 44 -14.78 -16.83 -9.47
N GLU A 45 -15.35 -15.71 -9.06
CA GLU A 45 -15.19 -14.43 -9.79
C GLU A 45 -13.73 -13.95 -9.76
N LEU A 46 -13.03 -14.11 -8.62
CA LEU A 46 -11.61 -13.77 -8.49
C LEU A 46 -10.67 -14.69 -9.28
N GLN A 47 -11.09 -15.90 -9.69
CA GLN A 47 -10.29 -16.75 -10.58
C GLN A 47 -10.14 -16.17 -11.99
N LEU A 48 -10.94 -15.16 -12.35
CA LEU A 48 -10.82 -14.45 -13.62
C LEU A 48 -9.68 -13.42 -13.63
N ASP A 49 -9.12 -13.10 -12.46
CA ASP A 49 -7.96 -12.21 -12.36
C ASP A 49 -6.69 -12.87 -12.93
N ALA A 50 -5.74 -12.03 -13.33
CA ALA A 50 -4.44 -12.49 -13.76
C ALA A 50 -3.69 -13.19 -12.61
N ILE A 51 -3.04 -14.33 -12.91
CA ILE A 51 -2.22 -15.06 -11.95
C ILE A 51 -1.02 -14.18 -11.53
N PRO A 52 -0.89 -13.76 -10.25
CA PRO A 52 0.14 -12.80 -9.85
C PRO A 52 1.57 -13.25 -10.15
N LYS A 53 1.86 -14.55 -10.07
CA LYS A 53 3.18 -15.12 -10.39
C LYS A 53 3.57 -14.98 -11.87
N LEU A 54 2.60 -14.76 -12.76
CA LEU A 54 2.83 -14.56 -14.19
C LEU A 54 2.82 -13.07 -14.58
N ASN A 55 2.59 -12.17 -13.63
CA ASN A 55 2.61 -10.73 -13.88
C ASN A 55 4.04 -10.19 -13.83
N LEU A 56 4.62 -9.94 -15.00
CA LEU A 56 5.98 -9.42 -15.15
C LEU A 56 6.06 -7.88 -15.17
N ALA A 57 4.93 -7.17 -15.02
CA ALA A 57 4.88 -5.72 -15.05
C ALA A 57 4.90 -5.07 -13.65
N SER A 58 4.46 -5.80 -12.63
CA SER A 58 4.40 -5.29 -11.26
C SER A 58 5.77 -5.36 -10.56
N PHE A 59 6.03 -4.36 -9.71
CA PHE A 59 7.18 -4.36 -8.81
C PHE A 59 6.84 -4.91 -7.40
N VAL A 60 5.58 -5.26 -7.14
CA VAL A 60 5.11 -5.78 -5.84
C VAL A 60 5.40 -7.27 -5.73
N THR A 61 5.89 -7.71 -4.58
CA THR A 61 6.13 -9.13 -4.25
C THR A 61 4.84 -9.95 -4.32
N THR A 62 4.86 -11.08 -5.04
CA THR A 62 3.68 -11.97 -5.25
C THR A 62 3.81 -13.35 -4.60
N SER A 63 4.89 -13.60 -3.84
CA SER A 63 5.12 -14.85 -3.13
C SER A 63 5.92 -14.61 -1.86
N MET A 64 5.59 -15.34 -0.80
CA MET A 64 6.30 -15.34 0.48
C MET A 64 6.37 -16.77 1.03
N GLU A 65 7.27 -17.02 1.97
CA GLU A 65 7.40 -18.31 2.67
C GLU A 65 6.16 -18.61 3.53
N GLU A 66 5.91 -19.89 3.80
CA GLU A 66 4.72 -20.34 4.53
C GLU A 66 4.68 -19.76 5.96
N GLU A 67 5.84 -19.67 6.61
CA GLU A 67 6.03 -19.08 7.92
C GLU A 67 5.61 -17.60 7.94
N CYS A 68 5.87 -16.87 6.85
CA CYS A 68 5.46 -15.47 6.74
C CYS A 68 3.94 -15.34 6.54
N ASN A 69 3.34 -16.22 5.74
CA ASN A 69 1.87 -16.26 5.60
C ASN A 69 1.18 -16.56 6.94
N LYS A 70 1.76 -17.46 7.76
CA LYS A 70 1.26 -17.74 9.12
C LYS A 70 1.30 -16.50 10.00
N LEU A 71 2.42 -15.78 10.05
CA LEU A 71 2.54 -14.55 10.82
C LEU A 71 1.52 -13.49 10.39
N ILE A 72 1.31 -13.31 9.08
CA ILE A 72 0.31 -12.37 8.55
C ILE A 72 -1.09 -12.75 9.07
N MET A 73 -1.50 -14.01 8.89
CA MET A 73 -2.82 -14.48 9.32
C MET A 73 -3.02 -14.43 10.84
N GLU A 74 -1.98 -14.71 11.63
CA GLU A 74 -2.00 -14.59 13.09
C GLU A 74 -2.09 -13.12 13.57
N SER A 75 -1.71 -12.17 12.71
CA SER A 75 -1.70 -10.73 13.01
C SER A 75 -2.84 -9.92 12.39
N ILE A 76 -3.74 -10.53 11.61
CA ILE A 76 -4.74 -9.82 10.80
C ILE A 76 -5.72 -8.96 11.62
N ASN A 77 -5.90 -9.29 12.90
CA ASN A 77 -6.76 -8.57 13.84
C ASN A 77 -6.02 -7.57 14.74
N LYS A 78 -4.72 -7.37 14.54
CA LYS A 78 -3.93 -6.38 15.28
C LYS A 78 -4.00 -5.04 14.57
N ASN A 79 -4.61 -4.07 15.23
CA ASN A 79 -4.66 -2.70 14.72
C ASN A 79 -3.34 -1.98 15.01
N TYR A 80 -2.59 -1.62 13.97
CA TYR A 80 -1.24 -1.05 14.12
C TYR A 80 -1.21 0.28 14.90
N VAL A 81 -2.28 1.09 14.85
CA VAL A 81 -2.31 2.39 15.54
C VAL A 81 -2.48 2.27 17.06
N ASP A 82 -2.92 1.11 17.55
CA ASP A 82 -3.21 0.84 18.97
C ASP A 82 -1.92 0.41 19.70
N MET A 83 -1.01 1.37 19.90
CA MET A 83 0.35 1.11 20.39
C MET A 83 0.38 0.59 21.84
N ASP A 84 -0.60 0.97 22.66
CA ASP A 84 -0.68 0.58 24.08
C ASP A 84 -1.13 -0.89 24.22
N GLU A 85 -2.02 -1.34 23.33
CA GLU A 85 -2.53 -2.70 23.25
C GLU A 85 -1.51 -3.65 22.61
N TYR A 86 -0.72 -3.16 21.66
CA TYR A 86 0.22 -3.97 20.87
C TYR A 86 1.68 -3.47 20.94
N PRO A 87 2.28 -3.35 22.14
CA PRO A 87 3.61 -2.76 22.30
C PRO A 87 4.72 -3.53 21.57
N ALA A 88 4.59 -4.86 21.47
CA ALA A 88 5.54 -5.68 20.71
C ALA A 88 5.49 -5.39 19.19
N THR A 89 4.32 -5.07 18.65
CA THR A 89 4.18 -4.68 17.23
C THR A 89 4.87 -3.34 16.98
N THR A 90 4.66 -2.36 17.87
CA THR A 90 5.31 -1.05 17.81
C THR A 90 6.83 -1.16 17.93
N ASP A 91 7.32 -2.03 18.83
CA ASP A 91 8.76 -2.26 18.98
C ASP A 91 9.37 -2.91 17.72
N LEU A 92 8.72 -3.92 17.13
CA LEU A 92 9.16 -4.50 15.85
C LEU A 92 9.22 -3.46 14.73
N HIS A 93 8.22 -2.57 14.64
CA HIS A 93 8.26 -1.45 13.72
C HIS A 93 9.49 -0.56 13.94
N ASN A 94 9.77 -0.17 15.19
CA ASN A 94 10.91 0.69 15.51
C ASN A 94 12.24 0.02 15.20
N ARG A 95 12.35 -1.30 15.42
CA ARG A 95 13.51 -2.10 15.00
C ARG A 95 13.68 -2.07 13.48
N CYS A 96 12.62 -2.20 12.69
CA CYS A 96 12.68 -2.08 11.24
C CYS A 96 13.16 -0.70 10.79
N VAL A 97 12.64 0.38 11.39
CA VAL A 97 13.10 1.75 11.12
C VAL A 97 14.60 1.89 11.44
N ASN A 98 15.04 1.38 12.59
CA ASN A 98 16.44 1.39 13.01
C ASN A 98 17.37 0.63 12.05
N MET A 99 16.93 -0.55 11.58
CA MET A 99 17.69 -1.38 10.63
C MET A 99 17.79 -0.70 9.27
N ILE A 100 16.68 -0.17 8.73
CA ILE A 100 16.66 0.51 7.42
C ILE A 100 17.49 1.81 7.47
N ALA A 101 17.41 2.58 8.55
CA ALA A 101 18.22 3.79 8.71
C ALA A 101 19.73 3.49 8.68
N ARG A 102 20.16 2.42 9.36
CA ARG A 102 21.56 1.96 9.34
C ARG A 102 21.96 1.42 7.97
N LEU A 103 21.05 0.70 7.28
CA LEU A 103 21.25 0.25 5.90
C LEU A 103 21.47 1.42 4.94
N PHE A 104 20.83 2.57 5.18
CA PHE A 104 21.01 3.79 4.40
C PHE A 104 22.09 4.74 4.97
N HIS A 105 22.94 4.25 5.88
CA HIS A 105 24.05 5.01 6.45
C HIS A 105 23.63 6.34 7.09
N ALA A 106 22.47 6.38 7.75
CA ALA A 106 22.06 7.55 8.52
C ALA A 106 23.09 7.89 9.59
N GLU A 107 23.33 9.19 9.80
CA GLU A 107 24.23 9.71 10.84
C GLU A 107 23.57 9.57 12.23
N ILE A 108 23.58 8.35 12.78
CA ILE A 108 23.03 8.03 14.11
C ILE A 108 24.04 7.22 14.92
N GLY A 109 24.10 7.47 16.22
CA GLY A 109 24.93 6.67 17.13
C GLY A 109 24.49 5.20 17.20
N GLU A 110 25.39 4.31 17.62
CA GLU A 110 25.15 2.86 17.69
C GLU A 110 23.87 2.49 18.45
N ASN A 111 23.62 3.19 19.57
CA ASN A 111 22.45 2.98 20.45
C ASN A 111 21.40 4.08 20.32
N GLU A 112 21.44 4.89 19.26
CA GLU A 112 20.44 5.93 19.04
C GLU A 112 19.28 5.42 18.19
N THR A 113 18.08 5.89 18.54
CA THR A 113 16.86 5.63 17.78
C THR A 113 16.83 6.49 16.53
N ALA A 114 16.65 5.84 15.38
CA ALA A 114 16.51 6.51 14.10
C ALA A 114 15.18 7.29 14.01
N ILE A 115 15.19 8.38 13.24
CA ILE A 115 13.98 9.15 12.92
C ILE A 115 13.37 8.57 11.64
N GLY A 116 12.17 8.01 11.75
CA GLY A 116 11.44 7.47 10.61
C GLY A 116 10.12 6.82 11.00
N ALA A 117 9.35 6.41 10.01
CA ALA A 117 8.10 5.68 10.18
C ALA A 117 7.85 4.75 8.99
N GLY A 118 7.27 3.59 9.26
CA GLY A 118 6.66 2.70 8.29
C GLY A 118 5.35 3.31 7.79
N THR A 119 5.05 3.05 6.52
CA THR A 119 3.87 3.58 5.83
C THR A 119 3.22 2.46 5.03
N VAL A 120 2.00 2.68 4.55
CA VAL A 120 1.32 1.69 3.68
C VAL A 120 2.11 1.46 2.39
N GLY A 121 2.82 2.48 1.91
CA GLY A 121 3.75 2.38 0.79
C GLY A 121 4.39 3.72 0.45
N SER A 122 5.28 3.72 -0.55
CA SER A 122 6.09 4.91 -0.88
C SER A 122 5.29 6.16 -1.22
N SER A 123 4.04 6.04 -1.68
CA SER A 123 3.18 7.21 -1.93
C SER A 123 2.93 8.04 -0.66
N GLU A 124 2.64 7.38 0.47
CA GLU A 124 2.45 8.05 1.76
C GLU A 124 3.79 8.58 2.29
N ALA A 125 4.86 7.77 2.23
CA ALA A 125 6.20 8.19 2.65
C ALA A 125 6.68 9.47 1.91
N ILE A 126 6.42 9.55 0.60
CA ILE A 126 6.77 10.71 -0.22
C ILE A 126 5.95 11.94 0.17
N MET A 127 4.65 11.78 0.47
CA MET A 127 3.84 12.90 0.95
C MET A 127 4.34 13.43 2.30
N LEU A 128 4.68 12.53 3.23
CA LEU A 128 5.26 12.90 4.53
C LEU A 128 6.61 13.61 4.37
N ALA A 129 7.49 13.08 3.51
CA ALA A 129 8.78 13.70 3.21
C ALA A 129 8.60 15.08 2.56
N GLY A 130 7.70 15.21 1.58
CA GLY A 130 7.38 16.46 0.92
C GLY A 130 6.79 17.50 1.87
N LEU A 131 5.91 17.10 2.79
CA LEU A 131 5.39 17.95 3.86
C LEU A 131 6.50 18.45 4.79
N ALA A 132 7.41 17.56 5.19
CA ALA A 132 8.57 17.93 6.01
C ALA A 132 9.48 18.92 5.27
N PHE A 133 9.79 18.70 3.99
CA PHE A 133 10.55 19.63 3.16
C PHE A 133 9.87 20.99 3.03
N LYS A 134 8.58 21.02 2.68
CA LYS A 134 7.78 22.25 2.56
C LYS A 134 7.78 23.03 3.87
N LYS A 135 7.55 22.36 5.00
CA LYS A 135 7.50 23.02 6.31
C LYS A 135 8.86 23.57 6.73
N LYS A 136 9.94 22.82 6.51
CA LYS A 136 11.32 23.26 6.78
C LYS A 136 11.67 24.49 5.93
N TRP A 137 11.35 24.47 4.64
CA TRP A 137 11.54 25.61 3.73
C TRP A 137 10.75 26.84 4.17
N GLN A 138 9.46 26.68 4.50
CA GLN A 138 8.61 27.79 4.96
C GLN A 138 9.17 28.44 6.23
N ASN A 139 9.57 27.64 7.22
CA ASN A 139 10.14 28.16 8.46
C ASN A 139 11.43 28.95 8.21
N LYS A 140 12.31 28.44 7.34
CA LYS A 140 13.53 29.14 6.93
C LYS A 140 13.22 30.48 6.24
N ARG A 141 12.27 30.50 5.29
CA ARG A 141 11.87 31.72 4.56
C ARG A 141 11.29 32.77 5.49
N LYS A 142 10.45 32.36 6.46
CA LYS A 142 9.89 33.26 7.49
C LYS A 142 10.99 33.87 8.36
N ALA A 143 11.95 33.07 8.81
CA ALA A 143 13.08 33.57 9.60
C ALA A 143 13.95 34.57 8.82
N GLU A 144 14.06 34.41 7.50
CA GLU A 144 14.76 35.34 6.61
C GLU A 144 13.91 36.56 6.17
N GLY A 145 12.65 36.65 6.59
CA GLY A 145 11.73 37.72 6.17
C GLY A 145 11.32 37.67 4.69
N LYS A 146 11.45 36.50 4.03
CA LYS A 146 11.19 36.33 2.59
C LYS A 146 9.80 35.71 2.32
N PRO A 147 9.20 35.95 1.14
CA PRO A 147 7.93 35.31 0.74
C PRO A 147 8.01 33.78 0.74
N TYR A 148 6.94 33.10 1.12
CA TYR A 148 6.88 31.63 1.27
C TYR A 148 5.61 31.02 0.66
N ASP A 149 4.97 31.74 -0.25
CA ASP A 149 3.71 31.43 -0.92
C ASP A 149 3.86 30.57 -2.18
N LYS A 150 5.08 30.49 -2.77
CA LYS A 150 5.35 29.78 -4.04
C LYS A 150 6.47 28.74 -3.90
N PRO A 151 6.22 27.61 -3.22
CA PRO A 151 7.18 26.52 -3.18
C PRO A 151 7.25 25.79 -4.53
N ASN A 152 8.42 25.26 -4.86
CA ASN A 152 8.61 24.34 -5.98
C ASN A 152 9.41 23.11 -5.56
N LEU A 153 9.30 22.05 -6.35
CA LEU A 153 10.07 20.81 -6.26
C LEU A 153 10.62 20.48 -7.65
N VAL A 154 11.89 20.10 -7.73
CA VAL A 154 12.56 19.75 -8.99
C VAL A 154 12.77 18.24 -9.08
N THR A 155 12.32 17.62 -10.17
CA THR A 155 12.45 16.18 -10.46
C THR A 155 12.73 15.96 -11.94
N GLY A 156 13.07 14.73 -12.36
CA GLY A 156 13.01 14.36 -13.78
C GLY A 156 11.56 14.11 -14.23
N SER A 157 11.26 14.19 -15.52
CA SER A 157 9.93 13.84 -16.06
C SER A 157 9.62 12.33 -16.01
N ASN A 158 10.59 11.51 -15.60
CA ASN A 158 10.43 10.08 -15.30
C ASN A 158 9.96 9.79 -13.86
N VAL A 159 9.44 10.80 -13.16
CA VAL A 159 8.98 10.68 -11.78
C VAL A 159 7.72 9.81 -11.68
N GLN A 160 7.54 9.13 -10.55
CA GLN A 160 6.32 8.37 -10.29
C GLN A 160 5.17 9.31 -9.89
N VAL A 161 3.94 9.03 -10.35
CA VAL A 161 2.72 9.86 -10.20
C VAL A 161 2.41 10.34 -8.76
N CYS A 162 2.94 9.69 -7.72
CA CYS A 162 2.80 10.14 -6.34
C CYS A 162 3.38 11.54 -6.10
N TRP A 163 4.42 11.94 -6.83
CA TRP A 163 4.98 13.30 -6.75
C TRP A 163 4.07 14.33 -7.41
N GLU A 164 3.40 14.00 -8.52
CA GLU A 164 2.36 14.86 -9.10
C GLU A 164 1.19 15.03 -8.13
N LYS A 165 0.76 13.94 -7.47
CA LYS A 165 -0.28 13.99 -6.42
C LYS A 165 0.16 14.90 -5.27
N PHE A 166 1.40 14.75 -4.79
CA PHE A 166 1.95 15.63 -3.77
C PHE A 166 1.92 17.10 -4.21
N ALA A 167 2.46 17.40 -5.40
CA ALA A 167 2.52 18.74 -5.95
C ALA A 167 1.13 19.39 -6.04
N ARG A 168 0.15 18.63 -6.56
CA ARG A 168 -1.23 19.09 -6.71
C ARG A 168 -1.94 19.29 -5.37
N TYR A 169 -1.88 18.31 -4.48
CA TYR A 169 -2.64 18.35 -3.22
C TYR A 169 -2.06 19.33 -2.21
N PHE A 170 -0.74 19.53 -2.24
CA PHE A 170 -0.04 20.40 -1.32
C PHE A 170 0.45 21.70 -1.97
N GLU A 171 -0.10 22.09 -3.12
CA GLU A 171 0.16 23.40 -3.75
C GLU A 171 1.67 23.68 -3.89
N VAL A 172 2.39 22.77 -4.54
CA VAL A 172 3.81 22.90 -4.86
C VAL A 172 3.95 22.86 -6.38
N GLU A 173 4.68 23.81 -6.95
CA GLU A 173 5.00 23.79 -8.37
C GLU A 173 5.98 22.63 -8.65
N LEU A 174 5.59 21.68 -9.49
CA LEU A 174 6.49 20.62 -9.93
C LEU A 174 7.25 21.09 -11.18
N ARG A 175 8.57 21.13 -11.09
CA ARG A 175 9.47 21.51 -12.18
C ARG A 175 10.21 20.28 -12.68
N GLU A 176 9.86 19.86 -13.88
CA GLU A 176 10.35 18.60 -14.43
C GLU A 176 11.47 18.85 -15.44
N VAL A 177 12.57 18.13 -15.27
CA VAL A 177 13.67 18.05 -16.23
C VAL A 177 13.33 16.97 -17.24
N GLU A 178 13.10 17.37 -18.48
CA GLU A 178 12.74 16.43 -19.55
C GLU A 178 13.84 15.41 -19.82
N VAL A 179 13.45 14.13 -19.79
CA VAL A 179 14.27 13.05 -20.32
C VAL A 179 14.38 13.17 -21.84
N ARG A 180 15.45 12.61 -22.41
CA ARG A 180 15.72 12.66 -23.86
C ARG A 180 16.19 11.32 -24.36
N GLU A 181 16.12 11.12 -25.68
CA GLU A 181 16.66 9.91 -26.30
C GLU A 181 18.13 9.72 -25.90
N GLY A 182 18.46 8.50 -25.45
CA GLY A 182 19.79 8.18 -24.93
C GLY A 182 20.08 8.69 -23.51
N TYR A 183 19.12 9.37 -22.84
CA TYR A 183 19.27 9.85 -21.47
C TYR A 183 17.91 9.86 -20.73
N TYR A 184 17.56 8.72 -20.14
CA TYR A 184 16.24 8.43 -19.56
C TYR A 184 16.14 8.68 -18.05
N VAL A 185 17.02 9.52 -17.51
CA VAL A 185 17.05 9.93 -16.11
C VAL A 185 17.19 11.45 -16.01
N MET A 186 17.00 12.01 -14.82
CA MET A 186 17.21 13.44 -14.58
C MET A 186 18.68 13.81 -14.81
N ASP A 187 18.94 14.77 -15.69
CA ASP A 187 20.27 15.30 -15.97
C ASP A 187 20.70 16.23 -14.82
N PRO A 188 21.73 15.89 -14.01
CA PRO A 188 22.07 16.65 -12.81
C PRO A 188 22.49 18.11 -13.05
N VAL A 189 22.83 18.46 -14.29
CA VAL A 189 23.27 19.81 -14.67
C VAL A 189 22.09 20.73 -15.01
N LYS A 190 20.93 20.15 -15.38
CA LYS A 190 19.73 20.90 -15.76
C LYS A 190 18.82 21.15 -14.56
#